data_AF-I0L5R4-F1
#
_entry.id   AF-I0L5R4-F1
#
_cell.length_a   1.000
_cell.length_b   1.000
_cell.length_c   1.000
_cell.angle_alpha   90.00
_cell.angle_beta   90.00
_cell.angle_gamma   90.00
#
_symmetry.space_group_name_H-M   'P 1'
#
loop_
_entity.id
_entity.type
_entity.pdbx_description
1 polymer ?
#
loop_
_entity_poly.entity_id
_entity_poly.type
_entity_poly.pdbx_seq_one_letter_code
_entity_poly.pdbx_strand_id
1 'polypeptide(L)'
;MRRSPHVALVLTALLLVAPGAAQAAVPDRAAADPAAVLSEVRTPGAAWGLDPATGRMTVTVDDTVTAADLARLRAAADRAGALLRREPGMLRPLIAAGQGIYGGGSRCSLGANVRSGSTYYVVTAGHCTAAVSAWYADSAQTTVLGTRTATSYPGNDYGLIRYTGRIAHPSAVYTYPGLLTIYGAGTAYVGQAVCRSGTTTGVRCGSVTGLNQTVNYATGVIYGLIRTNICAEAGDSGGPLYVASTGTILGILSGGTGNCTAGGTTYYQPIGEVLAAYGLSLP
;
A
#
# COMPACT_ATOMS: atom_id res chain seq x y z
N MET A 1 36.25 53.27 79.98
CA MET A 1 37.18 52.24 80.51
C MET A 1 36.48 50.89 80.54
N ARG A 2 37.21 49.79 80.32
CA ARG A 2 36.80 48.36 80.11
C ARG A 2 36.66 48.00 78.63
N ARG A 3 37.73 47.53 77.98
CA ARG A 3 38.36 46.17 77.96
C ARG A 3 37.45 45.11 77.32
N SER A 4 37.93 44.60 76.18
CA SER A 4 37.43 43.52 75.32
C SER A 4 37.17 42.20 76.05
N PRO A 5 36.53 41.22 75.39
CA PRO A 5 37.37 40.16 74.83
C PRO A 5 36.95 39.65 73.45
N HIS A 6 37.93 38.99 72.85
CA HIS A 6 37.98 38.39 71.53
C HIS A 6 37.08 37.16 71.42
N VAL A 7 36.34 37.05 70.32
CA VAL A 7 35.82 35.78 69.82
C VAL A 7 36.49 35.54 68.47
N ALA A 8 37.26 34.46 68.41
CA ALA A 8 37.92 33.98 67.21
C ALA A 8 36.88 33.42 66.23
N LEU A 9 36.86 33.91 64.99
CA LEU A 9 36.10 33.30 63.91
C LEU A 9 37.09 32.65 62.94
N VAL A 10 37.05 31.33 62.87
CA VAL A 10 37.83 30.50 61.95
C VAL A 10 37.26 30.68 60.55
N LEU A 11 38.03 31.25 59.62
CA LEU A 11 37.69 31.31 58.20
C LEU A 11 37.91 29.94 57.56
N THR A 12 36.83 29.23 57.25
CA THR A 12 36.88 28.01 56.43
C THR A 12 36.82 28.40 54.96
N ALA A 13 37.93 28.28 54.24
CA ALA A 13 37.96 28.49 52.79
C ALA A 13 37.30 27.28 52.09
N LEU A 14 36.11 27.47 51.52
CA LEU A 14 35.52 26.50 50.60
C LEU A 14 36.27 26.54 49.26
N LEU A 15 37.07 25.51 48.99
CA LEU A 15 37.56 25.21 47.65
C LEU A 15 36.38 24.76 46.77
N LEU A 16 35.92 25.63 45.89
CA LEU A 16 35.01 25.31 44.80
C LEU A 16 35.74 24.42 43.78
N VAL A 17 35.68 23.11 43.97
CA VAL A 17 36.05 22.14 42.94
C VAL A 17 34.95 22.17 41.90
N ALA A 18 35.22 22.77 40.73
CA ALA A 18 34.32 22.66 39.59
C ALA A 18 34.19 21.16 39.22
N PRO A 19 32.98 20.62 39.05
CA PRO A 19 32.82 19.26 38.58
C PRO A 19 33.41 19.18 37.16
N GLY A 20 34.42 18.33 36.99
CA GLY A 20 34.94 18.00 35.68
C GLY A 20 33.79 17.56 34.79
N ALA A 21 33.76 18.08 33.56
CA ALA A 21 32.82 17.61 32.55
C ALA A 21 33.04 16.11 32.35
N ALA A 22 32.17 15.31 32.96
CA ALA A 22 32.05 13.91 32.65
C ALA A 22 31.56 13.83 31.20
N GLN A 23 32.49 13.64 30.27
CA GLN A 23 32.14 13.18 28.94
C GLN A 23 31.47 11.82 29.11
N ALA A 24 30.15 11.81 28.92
CA ALA A 24 29.39 10.59 28.80
C ALA A 24 30.08 9.76 27.71
N ALA A 25 30.54 8.57 28.08
CA ALA A 25 31.02 7.59 27.14
C ALA A 25 29.93 7.40 26.08
N VAL A 26 30.26 7.71 24.82
CA VAL A 26 29.42 7.33 23.69
C VAL A 26 29.35 5.80 23.73
N PRO A 27 28.15 5.19 23.83
CA PRO A 27 28.06 3.74 23.78
C PRO A 27 28.52 3.29 22.39
N ASP A 28 29.70 2.67 22.36
CA ASP A 28 30.31 2.07 21.18
C ASP A 28 29.61 0.76 20.85
N ARG A 29 28.47 0.91 20.16
CA ARG A 29 27.87 0.02 19.16
C ARG A 29 26.65 0.77 18.66
N ALA A 30 26.71 1.32 17.46
CA ALA A 30 25.49 1.71 16.76
C ALA A 30 24.55 0.50 16.82
N ALA A 31 23.42 0.62 17.53
CA ALA A 31 22.41 -0.41 17.52
C ALA A 31 22.12 -0.69 16.04
N ALA A 32 22.31 -1.93 15.60
CA ALA A 32 22.13 -2.29 14.20
C ALA A 32 20.74 -1.80 13.78
N ASP A 33 20.65 -1.14 12.62
CA ASP A 33 19.39 -0.63 12.09
C ASP A 33 18.35 -1.77 12.12
N PRO A 34 17.27 -1.65 12.92
CA PRO A 34 16.25 -2.68 13.03
C PRO A 34 15.70 -3.13 11.67
N ALA A 35 15.60 -2.21 10.71
CA ALA A 35 15.16 -2.52 9.36
C ALA A 35 16.19 -3.38 8.60
N ALA A 36 17.48 -3.08 8.74
CA ALA A 36 18.57 -3.84 8.13
C ALA A 36 18.73 -5.26 8.73
N VAL A 37 18.48 -5.43 10.03
CA VAL A 37 18.49 -6.76 10.67
C VAL A 37 17.32 -7.61 10.18
N LEU A 38 16.15 -7.02 10.01
CA LEU A 38 14.93 -7.74 9.62
C LEU A 38 14.84 -7.96 8.10
N SER A 39 15.51 -7.14 7.28
CA SER A 39 15.54 -7.31 5.82
C SER A 39 16.18 -8.62 5.35
N GLU A 40 16.88 -9.35 6.23
CA GLU A 40 17.47 -10.67 5.96
C GLU A 40 16.53 -11.84 6.30
N VAL A 41 15.35 -11.57 6.89
CA VAL A 41 14.37 -12.63 7.18
C VAL A 41 13.82 -13.20 5.87
N ARG A 42 13.87 -14.53 5.71
CA ARG A 42 13.37 -15.25 4.52
C ARG A 42 12.38 -16.37 4.87
N THR A 43 11.95 -16.45 6.12
CA THR A 43 11.09 -17.53 6.62
C THR A 43 9.66 -17.40 6.07
N PRO A 44 9.14 -18.40 5.33
CA PRO A 44 7.73 -18.43 4.93
C PRO A 44 6.80 -18.37 6.15
N GLY A 45 5.71 -17.60 6.04
CA GLY A 45 4.79 -17.38 7.16
C GLY A 45 5.23 -16.29 8.16
N ALA A 46 6.28 -15.51 7.83
CA ALA A 46 6.72 -14.36 8.61
C ALA A 46 6.65 -13.03 7.82
N ALA A 47 6.28 -11.94 8.48
CA ALA A 47 6.27 -10.56 7.96
C ALA A 47 6.91 -9.61 8.98
N TRP A 48 7.44 -8.46 8.55
CA TRP A 48 8.02 -7.47 9.47
C TRP A 48 7.77 -6.03 9.00
N GLY A 49 7.73 -5.09 9.95
CA GLY A 49 7.48 -3.68 9.67
C GLY A 49 7.32 -2.83 10.92
N LEU A 50 7.36 -1.51 10.75
CA LEU A 50 7.14 -0.56 11.85
C LEU A 50 5.67 -0.58 12.28
N ASP A 51 5.42 -0.75 13.57
CA ASP A 51 4.11 -0.50 14.17
C ASP A 51 3.96 1.00 14.46
N PRO A 52 3.07 1.71 13.76
CA PRO A 52 2.91 3.15 13.93
C PRO A 52 2.30 3.55 15.27
N ALA A 53 1.61 2.64 15.97
CA ALA A 53 1.02 2.93 17.28
C ALA A 53 2.08 2.92 18.39
N THR A 54 3.10 2.08 18.27
CA THR A 54 4.15 1.91 19.29
C THR A 54 5.50 2.49 18.86
N GLY A 55 5.68 2.82 17.58
CA GLY A 55 6.95 3.27 17.01
C GLY A 55 8.03 2.19 16.99
N ARG A 56 7.68 0.92 17.20
CA ARG A 56 8.63 -0.21 17.25
C ARG A 56 8.50 -1.10 16.01
N MET A 57 9.61 -1.69 15.58
CA MET A 57 9.54 -2.75 14.57
C MET A 57 8.77 -3.95 15.12
N THR A 58 8.09 -4.67 14.25
CA THR A 58 7.37 -5.90 14.55
C THR A 58 7.81 -7.01 13.62
N VAL A 59 7.79 -8.24 14.12
CA VAL A 59 7.87 -9.47 13.36
C VAL A 59 6.57 -10.23 13.63
N THR A 60 5.72 -10.36 12.61
CA THR A 60 4.47 -11.11 12.67
C THR A 60 4.69 -12.51 12.10
N VAL A 61 4.17 -13.55 12.76
CA VAL A 61 4.25 -14.93 12.32
C VAL A 61 2.87 -15.58 12.29
N ASP A 62 2.66 -16.46 11.33
CA ASP A 62 1.39 -17.17 11.11
C ASP A 62 1.41 -18.60 11.68
N ASP A 63 0.33 -19.36 11.49
CA ASP A 63 0.18 -20.72 11.99
C ASP A 63 1.03 -21.76 11.23
N THR A 64 1.64 -21.39 10.10
CA THR A 64 2.49 -22.29 9.30
C THR A 64 3.96 -22.28 9.72
N VAL A 65 4.37 -21.32 10.56
CA VAL A 65 5.76 -21.20 11.04
C VAL A 65 6.10 -22.31 12.02
N THR A 66 7.13 -23.11 11.70
CA THR A 66 7.60 -24.21 12.55
C THR A 66 8.21 -23.70 13.87
N ALA A 67 8.29 -24.55 14.90
CA ALA A 67 8.90 -24.18 16.18
C ALA A 67 10.38 -23.76 16.05
N ALA A 68 11.14 -24.44 15.17
CA ALA A 68 12.53 -24.11 14.90
C ALA A 68 12.68 -22.76 14.20
N ASP A 69 11.76 -22.45 13.28
CA ASP A 69 11.75 -21.19 12.53
C ASP A 69 11.33 -20.03 13.41
N LEU A 70 10.34 -20.24 14.28
CA LEU A 70 9.92 -19.29 15.30
C LEU A 70 11.06 -18.90 16.23
N ALA A 71 11.88 -19.87 16.66
CA ALA A 71 13.04 -19.59 17.52
C ALA A 71 14.06 -18.70 16.81
N ARG A 72 14.31 -18.92 15.50
CA ARG A 72 15.18 -18.07 14.69
C ARG A 72 14.62 -16.65 14.52
N LEU A 73 13.32 -16.54 14.26
CA LEU A 73 12.63 -15.26 14.13
C LEU A 73 12.60 -14.47 15.43
N ARG A 74 12.45 -15.14 16.58
CA ARG A 74 12.54 -14.52 17.90
C ARG A 74 13.92 -13.93 18.15
N ALA A 75 14.97 -14.70 17.88
CA ALA A 75 16.34 -14.20 18.01
C ALA A 75 16.63 -13.01 17.06
N ALA A 76 16.03 -13.00 15.85
CA ALA A 76 16.13 -11.86 14.94
C ALA A 76 15.38 -10.62 15.46
N ALA A 77 14.17 -10.82 15.99
CA ALA A 77 13.39 -9.75 16.60
C ALA A 77 14.12 -9.13 17.82
N ASP A 78 14.72 -9.96 18.68
CA ASP A 78 15.48 -9.51 19.85
C ASP A 78 16.70 -8.65 19.44
N ARG A 79 17.45 -9.07 18.41
CA ARG A 79 18.57 -8.28 17.85
C ARG A 79 18.13 -6.94 17.25
N ALA A 80 16.93 -6.89 16.70
CA ALA A 80 16.34 -5.70 16.08
C ALA A 80 15.55 -4.83 17.07
N GLY A 81 15.41 -5.24 18.34
CA GLY A 81 14.52 -4.58 19.30
C GLY A 81 13.03 -4.63 18.92
N ALA A 82 12.65 -5.55 18.02
CA ALA A 82 11.31 -5.68 17.46
C ALA A 82 10.39 -6.54 18.34
N LEU A 83 9.08 -6.31 18.26
CA LEU A 83 8.07 -7.13 18.91
C LEU A 83 7.70 -8.34 18.05
N LEU A 84 7.65 -9.54 18.63
CA LEU A 84 7.15 -10.73 17.95
C LEU A 84 5.64 -10.90 18.21
N ARG A 85 4.84 -10.97 17.15
CA ARG A 85 3.38 -11.16 17.20
C ARG A 85 2.97 -12.43 16.46
N ARG A 86 1.98 -13.16 16.99
CA ARG A 86 1.31 -14.25 16.28
C ARG A 86 -0.01 -13.76 15.68
N GLU A 87 -0.27 -14.14 14.44
CA GLU A 87 -1.56 -13.95 13.77
C GLU A 87 -2.14 -15.33 13.41
N PRO A 88 -3.40 -15.63 13.77
CA PRO A 88 -4.05 -16.88 13.37
C PRO A 88 -4.20 -16.99 11.83
N GLY A 89 -4.07 -18.20 11.29
CA GLY A 89 -4.18 -18.52 9.87
C GLY A 89 -2.86 -18.60 9.12
N MET A 90 -2.91 -18.65 7.79
CA MET A 90 -1.75 -18.64 6.90
C MET A 90 -1.68 -17.30 6.17
N LEU A 91 -0.54 -16.61 6.25
CA LEU A 91 -0.22 -15.45 5.43
C LEU A 91 -0.22 -15.88 3.96
N ARG A 92 -1.07 -15.24 3.19
CA ARG A 92 -1.17 -15.41 1.74
C ARG A 92 -1.05 -14.05 1.10
N PRO A 93 -0.43 -13.94 -0.09
CA PRO A 93 -0.62 -12.76 -0.91
C PRO A 93 -2.12 -12.56 -1.11
N LEU A 94 -2.66 -11.50 -0.51
CA LEU A 94 -3.97 -11.01 -0.88
C LEU A 94 -3.77 -10.19 -2.14
N ILE A 95 -4.71 -10.28 -3.08
CA ILE A 95 -4.76 -9.37 -4.20
C ILE A 95 -6.10 -8.64 -4.15
N ALA A 96 -6.01 -7.39 -3.71
CA ALA A 96 -7.11 -6.46 -3.57
C ALA A 96 -6.90 -5.30 -4.53
N ALA A 97 -7.97 -4.55 -4.74
CA ALA A 97 -7.94 -3.40 -5.63
C ALA A 97 -6.86 -2.41 -5.17
N GLY A 98 -5.98 -1.99 -6.07
CA GLY A 98 -4.83 -1.13 -5.82
C GLY A 98 -3.49 -1.87 -5.74
N GLN A 99 -3.46 -3.21 -5.63
CA GLN A 99 -2.22 -3.99 -5.63
C GLN A 99 -1.63 -4.19 -7.03
N GLY A 100 -0.32 -4.39 -7.10
CA GLY A 100 0.40 -4.62 -8.35
C GLY A 100 0.02 -5.94 -9.04
N ILE A 101 -0.16 -5.88 -10.36
CA ILE A 101 -0.29 -7.02 -11.26
C ILE A 101 0.77 -6.92 -12.35
N TYR A 102 1.32 -8.06 -12.77
CA TYR A 102 2.52 -8.11 -13.61
C TYR A 102 2.31 -9.02 -14.81
N GLY A 103 2.83 -8.64 -15.97
CA GLY A 103 2.79 -9.47 -17.17
C GLY A 103 3.42 -8.79 -18.38
N GLY A 104 4.07 -9.56 -19.26
CA GLY A 104 4.69 -9.03 -20.48
C GLY A 104 5.77 -7.97 -20.23
N GLY A 105 6.42 -8.00 -19.06
CA GLY A 105 7.40 -6.98 -18.65
C GLY A 105 6.78 -5.69 -18.07
N SER A 106 5.45 -5.59 -18.04
CA SER A 106 4.71 -4.44 -17.52
C SER A 106 4.20 -4.67 -16.10
N ARG A 107 4.01 -3.57 -15.36
CA ARG A 107 3.35 -3.52 -14.06
C ARG A 107 2.13 -2.60 -14.16
N CYS A 108 0.98 -3.10 -13.74
CA CYS A 108 -0.25 -2.34 -13.55
C CYS A 108 -0.82 -2.58 -12.15
N SER A 109 -1.99 -2.03 -11.86
CA SER A 109 -2.72 -2.22 -10.61
C SER A 109 -4.03 -3.00 -10.87
N LEU A 110 -4.42 -3.82 -9.89
CA LEU A 110 -5.72 -4.46 -9.81
C LEU A 110 -6.79 -3.39 -9.57
N GLY A 111 -7.86 -3.35 -10.36
CA GLY A 111 -8.94 -2.37 -10.20
C GLY A 111 -10.10 -2.84 -9.35
N ALA A 112 -10.63 -4.03 -9.63
CA ALA A 112 -11.65 -4.66 -8.81
C ALA A 112 -11.58 -6.19 -8.93
N ASN A 113 -11.84 -6.88 -7.83
CA ASN A 113 -12.24 -8.28 -7.90
C ASN A 113 -13.73 -8.33 -8.21
N VAL A 114 -14.11 -9.15 -9.18
CA VAL A 114 -15.49 -9.30 -9.64
C VAL A 114 -15.77 -10.76 -9.94
N ARG A 115 -17.03 -11.12 -10.09
CA ARG A 115 -17.44 -12.48 -10.44
C ARG A 115 -18.61 -12.52 -11.42
N SER A 116 -18.68 -13.61 -12.16
CA SER A 116 -19.89 -14.07 -12.85
C SER A 116 -20.18 -15.49 -12.37
N GLY A 117 -21.29 -15.67 -11.65
CA GLY A 117 -21.58 -16.92 -10.94
C GLY A 117 -20.47 -17.30 -9.95
N SER A 118 -19.86 -18.47 -10.15
CA SER A 118 -18.72 -18.96 -9.35
C SER A 118 -17.34 -18.62 -9.95
N THR A 119 -17.30 -17.94 -11.09
CA THR A 119 -16.04 -17.60 -11.76
C THR A 119 -15.61 -16.19 -11.37
N TYR A 120 -14.37 -16.05 -10.91
CA TYR A 120 -13.79 -14.77 -10.49
C TYR A 120 -12.89 -14.17 -11.56
N TYR A 121 -12.87 -12.84 -11.60
CA TYR A 121 -12.06 -12.05 -12.50
C TYR A 121 -11.44 -10.85 -11.77
N VAL A 122 -10.35 -10.36 -12.34
CA VAL A 122 -9.80 -9.03 -12.09
C VAL A 122 -10.26 -8.11 -13.20
N VAL A 123 -10.82 -6.96 -12.82
CA VAL A 123 -10.92 -5.78 -13.69
C VAL A 123 -9.66 -4.95 -13.52
N THR A 124 -9.05 -4.56 -14.64
CA THR A 124 -7.93 -3.60 -14.72
C THR A 124 -8.04 -2.77 -16.00
N ALA A 125 -7.07 -1.92 -16.32
CA ALA A 125 -7.10 -1.12 -17.53
C ALA A 125 -6.91 -1.95 -18.81
N GLY A 126 -7.57 -1.54 -19.89
CA GLY A 126 -7.51 -2.19 -21.20
C GLY A 126 -6.13 -2.06 -21.83
N HIS A 127 -5.49 -0.90 -21.72
CA HIS A 127 -4.13 -0.68 -22.23
C HIS A 127 -3.10 -1.61 -21.57
N CYS A 128 -3.32 -2.02 -20.31
CA CYS A 128 -2.50 -3.02 -19.64
C CYS A 128 -2.65 -4.40 -20.30
N THR A 129 -3.89 -4.80 -20.59
CA THR A 129 -4.22 -6.15 -21.09
C THR A 129 -4.19 -6.28 -22.62
N ALA A 130 -4.08 -5.19 -23.38
CA ALA A 130 -4.13 -5.20 -24.84
C ALA A 130 -3.10 -6.14 -25.48
N ALA A 131 -1.86 -6.14 -24.97
CA ALA A 131 -0.76 -6.97 -25.48
C ALA A 131 -0.35 -8.13 -24.55
N VAL A 132 -1.00 -8.28 -23.39
CA VAL A 132 -0.58 -9.22 -22.33
C VAL A 132 -1.69 -10.22 -22.02
N SER A 133 -1.39 -11.51 -22.21
CA SER A 133 -2.34 -12.60 -21.95
C SER A 133 -2.20 -13.20 -20.55
N ALA A 134 -0.97 -13.43 -20.06
CA ALA A 134 -0.71 -14.03 -18.76
C ALA A 134 -0.34 -12.97 -17.71
N TRP A 135 -0.95 -13.09 -16.52
CA TRP A 135 -0.79 -12.15 -15.42
C TRP A 135 -0.38 -12.85 -14.12
N TYR A 136 0.39 -12.15 -13.31
CA TYR A 136 0.98 -12.61 -12.07
C TYR A 136 0.75 -11.60 -10.94
N ALA A 137 0.71 -12.10 -9.71
CA ALA A 137 0.50 -11.30 -8.51
C ALA A 137 1.80 -10.73 -7.91
N ASP A 138 2.95 -11.14 -8.42
CA ASP A 138 4.28 -10.74 -7.97
C ASP A 138 5.19 -10.34 -9.14
N SER A 139 6.15 -9.47 -8.86
CA SER A 139 7.10 -8.96 -9.85
C SER A 139 8.05 -10.03 -10.38
N ALA A 140 8.31 -11.09 -9.61
CA ALA A 140 9.10 -12.23 -10.05
C ALA A 140 8.33 -13.17 -10.99
N GLN A 141 7.03 -12.93 -11.21
CA GLN A 141 6.14 -13.72 -12.08
C GLN A 141 6.11 -15.20 -11.69
N THR A 142 6.12 -15.48 -10.40
CA THR A 142 6.10 -16.85 -9.85
C THR A 142 4.72 -17.29 -9.39
N THR A 143 3.85 -16.32 -9.08
CA THR A 143 2.49 -16.53 -8.57
C THR A 143 1.48 -16.15 -9.65
N VAL A 144 1.00 -17.16 -10.39
CA VAL A 144 0.00 -16.96 -11.45
C VAL A 144 -1.27 -16.35 -10.86
N LEU A 145 -1.66 -15.20 -11.41
CA LEU A 145 -2.93 -14.55 -11.10
C LEU A 145 -4.03 -15.11 -11.99
N GLY A 146 -3.82 -15.07 -13.30
CA GLY A 146 -4.85 -15.38 -14.25
C GLY A 146 -4.46 -15.16 -15.70
N THR A 147 -5.45 -15.32 -16.57
CA THR A 147 -5.31 -15.10 -18.01
C THR A 147 -6.36 -14.11 -18.50
N ARG A 148 -5.96 -13.19 -19.38
CA ARG A 148 -6.86 -12.24 -20.01
C ARG A 148 -7.99 -12.96 -20.76
N THR A 149 -9.23 -12.59 -20.47
CA THR A 149 -10.42 -13.07 -21.18
C THR A 149 -11.10 -11.99 -22.02
N ALA A 150 -10.88 -10.71 -21.70
CA ALA A 150 -11.39 -9.61 -22.50
C ALA A 150 -10.52 -8.36 -22.37
N THR A 151 -10.58 -7.49 -23.38
CA THR A 151 -9.94 -6.17 -23.39
C THR A 151 -10.74 -5.26 -24.31
N SER A 152 -10.89 -3.99 -23.94
CA SER A 152 -11.46 -2.94 -24.79
C SER A 152 -10.56 -1.72 -24.67
N TYR A 153 -9.77 -1.48 -25.71
CA TYR A 153 -8.82 -0.37 -25.82
C TYR A 153 -8.29 -0.25 -27.27
N PRO A 154 -8.28 0.94 -27.90
CA PRO A 154 -8.87 2.20 -27.44
C PRO A 154 -10.41 2.21 -27.55
N GLY A 155 -11.05 3.38 -27.40
CA GLY A 155 -12.50 3.54 -27.28
C GLY A 155 -12.94 3.54 -25.82
N ASN A 156 -12.64 2.46 -25.12
CA ASN A 156 -12.74 2.33 -23.66
C ASN A 156 -11.35 2.01 -23.08
N ASP A 157 -11.24 1.92 -21.76
CA ASP A 157 -9.99 1.47 -21.13
C ASP A 157 -10.24 0.49 -19.96
N TYR A 158 -10.69 -0.72 -20.30
CA TYR A 158 -10.84 -1.82 -19.36
C TYR A 158 -10.43 -3.18 -19.94
N GLY A 159 -10.01 -4.06 -19.05
CA GLY A 159 -9.67 -5.45 -19.35
C GLY A 159 -10.10 -6.39 -18.23
N LEU A 160 -10.33 -7.65 -18.60
CA LEU A 160 -10.68 -8.73 -17.69
C LEU A 160 -9.61 -9.81 -17.71
N ILE A 161 -9.17 -10.19 -16.53
CA ILE A 161 -8.28 -11.33 -16.30
C ILE A 161 -9.06 -12.34 -15.48
N ARG A 162 -9.33 -13.52 -16.04
CA ARG A 162 -9.95 -14.62 -15.29
C ARG A 162 -8.92 -15.21 -14.33
N TYR A 163 -9.29 -15.32 -13.07
CA TYR A 163 -8.46 -16.02 -12.09
C TYR A 163 -8.28 -17.48 -12.50
N THR A 164 -7.02 -17.92 -12.55
CA THR A 164 -6.65 -19.33 -12.72
C THR A 164 -5.82 -19.86 -11.55
N GLY A 165 -5.24 -18.96 -10.75
CA GLY A 165 -4.58 -19.27 -9.49
C GLY A 165 -5.55 -19.47 -8.33
N ARG A 166 -5.01 -19.79 -7.14
CA ARG A 166 -5.77 -19.99 -5.88
C ARG A 166 -5.68 -18.79 -4.94
N ILE A 167 -5.40 -17.61 -5.49
CA ILE A 167 -5.21 -16.37 -4.74
C ILE A 167 -6.57 -15.90 -4.22
N ALA A 168 -6.60 -15.40 -2.98
CA ALA A 168 -7.80 -14.80 -2.43
C ALA A 168 -8.19 -13.53 -3.22
N HIS A 169 -9.48 -13.40 -3.50
CA HIS A 169 -10.06 -12.31 -4.30
C HIS A 169 -11.12 -11.55 -3.47
N PRO A 170 -10.73 -10.84 -2.39
CA PRO A 170 -11.65 -10.13 -1.54
C PRO A 170 -12.33 -8.97 -2.28
N SER A 171 -13.58 -8.64 -1.92
CA SER A 171 -14.20 -7.37 -2.30
C SER A 171 -13.63 -6.24 -1.42
N ALA A 172 -12.40 -5.81 -1.72
CA ALA A 172 -11.69 -4.81 -0.94
C ALA A 172 -10.66 -4.03 -1.77
N VAL A 173 -10.32 -2.84 -1.29
CA VAL A 173 -9.20 -2.00 -1.76
C VAL A 173 -8.04 -2.11 -0.76
N TYR A 174 -6.82 -2.32 -1.25
CA TYR A 174 -5.61 -2.26 -0.45
C TYR A 174 -5.20 -0.82 -0.17
N THR A 175 -4.98 -0.49 1.10
CA THR A 175 -4.72 0.89 1.57
C THR A 175 -3.27 1.17 1.98
N TYR A 176 -2.35 0.23 1.72
CA TYR A 176 -0.90 0.42 1.89
C TYR A 176 -0.47 1.03 3.26
N PRO A 177 -0.59 0.31 4.39
CA PRO A 177 -1.11 -1.04 4.56
C PRO A 177 -2.63 -1.07 4.83
N GLY A 178 -3.20 -2.28 4.91
CA GLY A 178 -4.60 -2.49 5.30
C GLY A 178 -5.56 -2.70 4.13
N LEU A 179 -6.82 -2.96 4.46
CA LEU A 179 -7.89 -3.20 3.50
C LEU A 179 -9.11 -2.36 3.86
N LEU A 180 -9.72 -1.78 2.84
CA LEU A 180 -11.04 -1.15 2.92
C LEU A 180 -12.03 -2.01 2.15
N THR A 181 -13.03 -2.53 2.85
CA THR A 181 -14.08 -3.37 2.26
C THR A 181 -14.89 -2.57 1.23
N ILE A 182 -15.13 -3.17 0.07
CA ILE A 182 -16.03 -2.65 -0.95
C ILE A 182 -17.37 -3.37 -0.86
N TYR A 183 -18.44 -2.60 -0.69
CA TYR A 183 -19.81 -3.10 -0.56
C TYR A 183 -20.60 -3.00 -1.86
N GLY A 184 -20.17 -2.16 -2.80
CA GLY A 184 -20.92 -1.90 -4.01
C GLY A 184 -20.19 -1.05 -5.04
N ALA A 185 -20.77 -0.98 -6.22
CA ALA A 185 -20.37 -0.04 -7.27
C ALA A 185 -21.34 1.13 -7.32
N GLY A 186 -20.85 2.31 -7.70
CA GLY A 186 -21.66 3.53 -7.79
C GLY A 186 -21.27 4.42 -8.96
N THR A 187 -22.12 5.42 -9.23
CA THR A 187 -21.87 6.43 -10.26
C THR A 187 -21.24 7.67 -9.63
N ALA A 188 -20.19 8.18 -10.25
CA ALA A 188 -19.50 9.37 -9.77
C ALA A 188 -20.31 10.66 -10.03
N TYR A 189 -20.17 11.66 -9.16
CA TYR A 189 -20.70 13.02 -9.37
C TYR A 189 -19.61 14.08 -9.16
N VAL A 190 -19.72 15.24 -9.82
CA VAL A 190 -18.73 16.33 -9.68
C VAL A 190 -18.76 16.88 -8.25
N GLY A 191 -17.57 17.09 -7.67
CA GLY A 191 -17.40 17.50 -6.28
C GLY A 191 -17.37 16.34 -5.28
N GLN A 192 -17.63 15.10 -5.72
CA GLN A 192 -17.56 13.93 -4.84
C GLN A 192 -16.14 13.72 -4.32
N ALA A 193 -16.01 13.60 -3.00
CA ALA A 193 -14.76 13.22 -2.35
C ALA A 193 -14.46 11.75 -2.62
N VAL A 194 -13.26 11.49 -3.14
CA VAL A 194 -12.85 10.17 -3.63
C VAL A 194 -11.38 9.91 -3.29
N CYS A 195 -11.05 8.64 -3.14
CA CYS A 195 -9.68 8.16 -3.01
C CYS A 195 -9.37 7.19 -4.14
N ARG A 196 -8.09 7.07 -4.46
CA ARG A 196 -7.57 6.05 -5.36
C ARG A 196 -6.43 5.30 -4.72
N SER A 197 -6.24 4.05 -5.11
CA SER A 197 -5.13 3.20 -4.66
C SER A 197 -4.38 2.65 -5.87
N GLY A 198 -3.06 2.60 -5.81
CA GLY A 198 -2.21 2.08 -6.88
C GLY A 198 -0.85 1.65 -6.37
N THR A 199 -0.19 0.74 -7.10
CA THR A 199 1.07 0.12 -6.68
C THR A 199 2.27 1.05 -6.68
N THR A 200 2.22 2.19 -7.35
CA THR A 200 3.35 3.13 -7.43
C THR A 200 3.26 4.18 -6.34
N THR A 201 2.09 4.77 -6.16
CA THR A 201 1.95 5.95 -5.31
C THR A 201 1.03 5.74 -4.11
N GLY A 202 0.58 4.50 -3.87
CA GLY A 202 -0.25 4.12 -2.73
C GLY A 202 -1.63 4.76 -2.76
N VAL A 203 -2.15 5.16 -1.59
CA VAL A 203 -3.42 5.87 -1.48
C VAL A 203 -3.22 7.38 -1.68
N ARG A 204 -4.07 7.98 -2.51
CA ARG A 204 -4.23 9.44 -2.62
C ARG A 204 -5.70 9.80 -2.73
N CYS A 205 -6.09 10.94 -2.21
CA CYS A 205 -7.48 11.39 -2.20
C CYS A 205 -7.60 12.80 -2.78
N GLY A 206 -8.81 13.12 -3.22
CA GLY A 206 -9.17 14.38 -3.83
C GLY A 206 -10.65 14.37 -4.20
N SER A 207 -10.99 14.95 -5.35
CA SER A 207 -12.36 15.10 -5.78
C SER A 207 -12.55 14.82 -7.26
N VAL A 208 -13.76 14.39 -7.62
CA VAL A 208 -14.22 14.37 -9.00
C VAL A 208 -14.40 15.81 -9.48
N THR A 209 -13.83 16.14 -10.64
CA THR A 209 -13.84 17.47 -11.25
C THR A 209 -14.54 17.52 -12.60
N GLY A 210 -14.89 16.35 -13.17
CA GLY A 210 -15.61 16.26 -14.43
C GLY A 210 -16.06 14.82 -14.70
N LEU A 211 -17.05 14.67 -15.57
CA LEU A 211 -17.62 13.40 -16.01
C LEU A 211 -17.72 13.38 -17.53
N ASN A 212 -17.91 12.20 -18.11
CA ASN A 212 -18.06 12.00 -19.55
C ASN A 212 -16.93 12.66 -20.37
N GLN A 213 -15.70 12.55 -19.88
CA GLN A 213 -14.55 13.13 -20.56
C GLN A 213 -14.10 12.24 -21.72
N THR A 214 -13.77 12.88 -22.82
CA THR A 214 -13.08 12.25 -23.94
C THR A 214 -11.60 12.60 -23.84
N VAL A 215 -10.73 11.59 -23.79
CA VAL A 215 -9.28 11.78 -23.68
C VAL A 215 -8.62 11.18 -24.92
N ASN A 216 -7.81 11.99 -25.60
CA ASN A 216 -7.04 11.56 -26.77
C ASN A 216 -5.61 11.23 -26.35
N TYR A 217 -5.33 9.95 -26.13
CA TYR A 217 -3.96 9.47 -25.91
C TYR A 217 -3.25 9.28 -27.25
N ALA A 218 -1.91 9.28 -27.25
CA ALA A 218 -1.12 8.97 -28.45
C ALA A 218 -1.48 7.59 -29.08
N THR A 219 -2.03 6.70 -28.26
CA THR A 219 -2.47 5.34 -28.57
C THR A 219 -3.94 5.25 -29.03
N GLY A 220 -4.72 6.33 -28.91
CA GLY A 220 -6.12 6.37 -29.31
C GLY A 220 -7.02 7.19 -28.39
N VAL A 221 -8.25 7.41 -28.84
CA VAL A 221 -9.28 8.19 -28.11
C VAL A 221 -10.09 7.27 -27.21
N ILE A 222 -10.29 7.70 -25.95
CA ILE A 222 -11.13 7.03 -24.95
C ILE A 222 -12.28 7.95 -24.57
N TYR A 223 -13.48 7.41 -24.40
CA TYR A 223 -14.70 8.17 -24.11
C TYR A 223 -15.22 7.90 -22.68
N GLY A 224 -16.14 8.73 -22.20
CA GLY A 224 -16.94 8.42 -21.00
C GLY A 224 -16.20 8.51 -19.66
N LEU A 225 -14.99 9.08 -19.61
CA LEU A 225 -14.14 9.01 -18.43
C LEU A 225 -14.55 9.97 -17.30
N ILE A 226 -14.27 9.57 -16.06
CA ILE A 226 -14.36 10.39 -14.84
C ILE A 226 -13.05 11.15 -14.67
N ARG A 227 -13.07 12.46 -14.45
CA ARG A 227 -11.88 13.29 -14.19
C ARG A 227 -11.76 13.61 -12.72
N THR A 228 -10.55 13.50 -12.17
CA THR A 228 -10.24 13.92 -10.80
C THR A 228 -9.01 14.82 -10.75
N ASN A 229 -8.81 15.51 -9.64
CA ASN A 229 -7.60 16.27 -9.32
C ASN A 229 -6.56 15.43 -8.54
N ILE A 230 -6.68 14.11 -8.57
CA ILE A 230 -5.76 13.20 -7.88
C ILE A 230 -4.59 12.91 -8.82
N CYS A 231 -3.35 13.06 -8.35
CA CYS A 231 -2.16 12.67 -9.12
C CYS A 231 -2.11 11.13 -9.31
N ALA A 232 -1.35 10.63 -10.28
CA ALA A 232 -0.95 9.22 -10.38
C ALA A 232 0.34 9.10 -11.18
N GLU A 233 1.01 7.96 -11.09
CA GLU A 233 2.24 7.66 -11.83
C GLU A 233 2.18 6.32 -12.54
N ALA A 234 3.16 6.06 -13.42
CA ALA A 234 3.24 4.81 -14.18
C ALA A 234 3.21 3.59 -13.24
N GLY A 235 2.32 2.64 -13.54
CA GLY A 235 2.05 1.46 -12.70
C GLY A 235 0.80 1.58 -11.82
N ASP A 236 0.29 2.79 -11.55
CA ASP A 236 -1.01 2.95 -10.87
C ASP A 236 -2.19 2.59 -11.80
N SER A 237 -1.96 2.54 -13.11
CA SER A 237 -2.96 2.18 -14.14
C SER A 237 -3.75 0.95 -13.75
N GLY A 238 -5.07 1.02 -13.90
CA GLY A 238 -6.01 -0.02 -13.49
C GLY A 238 -6.45 0.07 -12.03
N GLY A 239 -5.78 0.85 -11.16
CA GLY A 239 -6.12 0.96 -9.74
C GLY A 239 -7.51 1.58 -9.47
N PRO A 240 -8.17 1.23 -8.36
CA PRO A 240 -9.53 1.66 -8.04
C PRO A 240 -9.63 3.15 -7.73
N LEU A 241 -10.73 3.77 -8.18
CA LEU A 241 -11.30 4.99 -7.62
C LEU A 241 -12.51 4.63 -6.76
N TYR A 242 -12.54 5.08 -5.50
CA TYR A 242 -13.55 4.67 -4.53
C TYR A 242 -13.91 5.78 -3.53
N VAL A 243 -15.09 5.65 -2.94
CA VAL A 243 -15.58 6.51 -1.84
C VAL A 243 -15.26 5.81 -0.53
N ALA A 244 -14.23 6.28 0.17
CA ALA A 244 -13.72 5.64 1.37
C ALA A 244 -14.78 5.54 2.49
N SER A 245 -15.63 6.56 2.66
CA SER A 245 -16.64 6.59 3.72
C SER A 245 -17.77 5.56 3.54
N THR A 246 -17.98 5.06 2.33
CA THR A 246 -19.08 4.14 2.02
C THR A 246 -18.63 2.78 1.49
N GLY A 247 -17.34 2.60 1.17
CA GLY A 247 -16.87 1.39 0.50
C GLY A 247 -17.48 1.21 -0.89
N THR A 248 -17.69 2.31 -1.62
CA THR A 248 -18.26 2.26 -2.98
C THR A 248 -17.15 2.44 -4.02
N ILE A 249 -17.01 1.52 -4.97
CA ILE A 249 -16.09 1.68 -6.11
C ILE A 249 -16.77 2.40 -7.28
N LEU A 250 -16.06 3.32 -7.92
CA LEU A 250 -16.59 4.19 -8.98
C LEU A 250 -15.92 3.94 -10.34
N GLY A 251 -14.65 3.56 -10.36
CA GLY A 251 -13.90 3.40 -11.60
C GLY A 251 -12.52 2.80 -11.41
N ILE A 252 -11.82 2.66 -12.53
CA ILE A 252 -10.43 2.17 -12.60
C ILE A 252 -9.57 3.18 -13.35
N LEU A 253 -8.34 3.40 -12.90
CA LEU A 253 -7.44 4.41 -13.47
C LEU A 253 -7.09 4.06 -14.92
N SER A 254 -7.38 4.96 -15.85
CA SER A 254 -6.93 4.87 -17.24
C SER A 254 -5.57 5.55 -17.40
N GLY A 255 -5.48 6.82 -17.05
CA GLY A 255 -4.25 7.60 -17.17
C GLY A 255 -4.44 9.03 -16.70
N GLY A 256 -3.47 9.90 -16.98
CA GLY A 256 -3.51 11.27 -16.48
C GLY A 256 -2.37 12.13 -17.00
N THR A 257 -2.28 13.34 -16.45
CA THR A 257 -1.22 14.31 -16.70
C THR A 257 -0.64 14.83 -15.38
N GLY A 258 0.58 15.35 -15.44
CA GLY A 258 1.31 15.80 -14.25
C GLY A 258 1.98 14.66 -13.49
N ASN A 259 2.27 14.86 -12.21
CA ASN A 259 2.90 13.87 -11.33
C ASN A 259 2.52 14.13 -9.87
N CYS A 260 2.95 13.25 -8.96
CA CYS A 260 2.60 13.41 -7.54
C CYS A 260 3.45 14.44 -6.78
N THR A 261 4.39 15.11 -7.44
CA THR A 261 5.21 16.19 -6.86
C THR A 261 4.65 17.59 -7.18
N ALA A 262 4.17 17.80 -8.42
CA ALA A 262 3.64 19.07 -8.90
C ALA A 262 2.11 19.11 -8.99
N GLY A 263 1.45 17.98 -8.67
CA GLY A 263 0.02 17.79 -8.86
C GLY A 263 -0.29 17.20 -10.24
N GLY A 264 -1.51 16.69 -10.39
CA GLY A 264 -1.91 16.01 -11.61
C GLY A 264 -3.41 15.89 -11.76
N THR A 265 -3.83 15.59 -12.98
CA THR A 265 -5.21 15.25 -13.33
C THR A 265 -5.23 13.79 -13.74
N THR A 266 -6.16 13.01 -13.22
CA THR A 266 -6.34 11.61 -13.63
C THR A 266 -7.73 11.34 -14.15
N TYR A 267 -7.83 10.34 -15.02
CA TYR A 267 -9.04 9.92 -15.69
C TYR A 267 -9.31 8.44 -15.42
N TYR A 268 -10.57 8.11 -15.16
CA TYR A 268 -10.97 6.77 -14.74
C TYR A 268 -12.11 6.27 -15.61
N GLN A 269 -12.00 5.02 -16.04
CA GLN A 269 -13.08 4.29 -16.69
C GLN A 269 -14.15 3.95 -15.65
N PRO A 270 -15.43 4.32 -15.84
CA PRO A 270 -16.51 3.94 -14.92
C PRO A 270 -16.61 2.42 -14.75
N ILE A 271 -16.58 1.95 -13.51
CA ILE A 271 -16.61 0.50 -13.22
C ILE A 271 -17.96 -0.12 -13.61
N GLY A 272 -19.05 0.65 -13.49
CA GLY A 272 -20.40 0.20 -13.84
C GLY A 272 -20.52 -0.21 -15.31
N GLU A 273 -19.78 0.44 -16.22
CA GLU A 273 -19.77 0.07 -17.64
C GLU A 273 -19.17 -1.34 -17.83
N VAL A 274 -18.03 -1.62 -17.18
CA VAL A 274 -17.36 -2.92 -17.26
C VAL A 274 -18.24 -4.03 -16.66
N LEU A 275 -18.88 -3.73 -15.53
CA LEU A 275 -19.78 -4.68 -14.87
C LEU A 275 -20.98 -5.04 -15.76
N ALA A 276 -21.60 -4.02 -16.37
CA ALA A 276 -22.73 -4.21 -17.27
C ALA A 276 -22.35 -4.95 -18.56
N ALA A 277 -21.21 -4.60 -19.18
CA ALA A 277 -20.76 -5.18 -20.44
C ALA A 277 -20.53 -6.69 -20.37
N TYR A 278 -20.16 -7.22 -19.19
CA TYR A 278 -19.81 -8.63 -19.02
C TYR A 278 -20.68 -9.38 -18.00
N GLY A 279 -21.75 -8.77 -17.49
CA GLY A 279 -22.65 -9.39 -16.52
C GLY A 279 -21.92 -9.79 -15.22
N LEU A 280 -21.12 -8.86 -14.68
CA LEU A 280 -20.28 -9.07 -13.50
C LEU A 280 -20.88 -8.40 -12.26
N SER A 281 -20.61 -8.98 -11.09
CA SER A 281 -20.89 -8.38 -9.79
C SER A 281 -19.64 -8.34 -8.93
N LEU A 282 -19.64 -7.48 -7.91
CA LEU A 282 -18.64 -7.56 -6.86
C LEU A 282 -18.87 -8.86 -6.03
N PRO A 283 -17.79 -9.50 -5.50
CA PRO A 283 -17.87 -10.71 -4.69
C PRO A 283 -18.76 -10.58 -3.46
#